data_AF-A0A8J3CE57-F1
#
_entry.id   AF-A0A8J3CE57-F1
#
_cell.length_a   1.000
_cell.length_b   1.000
_cell.length_c   1.000
_cell.angle_alpha   90.00
_cell.angle_beta   90.00
_cell.angle_gamma   90.00
#
_symmetry.space_group_name_H-M   'P 1'
#
loop_
_entity.id
_entity.type
_entity.pdbx_description
1 polymer ?
#
loop_
_entity_poly.entity_id
_entity_poly.type
_entity_poly.pdbx_seq_one_letter_code
_entity_poly.pdbx_strand_id
1 'polypeptide(L)'
;MRVRAQLILAGSLMLAGVAVVASPASDGPSVLMLRRGHGLSTGELVGLVPLAIGVAWVAILLVRYLPAVRRQIGDRAMYGLTSMGGFGLGIALVSGYQGEPWWTTGLLLLGIALFVLGGALASSTPG
;
A
#
# COMPACT_ATOMS: atom_id res chain seq x y z
N MET A 1 -11.16 8.56 -17.04
CA MET A 1 -10.76 9.25 -15.79
C MET A 1 -9.34 9.75 -15.95
N ARG A 2 -9.05 10.99 -15.52
CA ARG A 2 -7.70 11.56 -15.49
C ARG A 2 -6.84 10.76 -14.50
N VAL A 3 -5.57 10.48 -14.82
CA VAL A 3 -4.66 9.66 -13.98
C VAL A 3 -4.58 10.20 -12.55
N ARG A 4 -4.63 11.53 -12.38
CA ARG A 4 -4.67 12.20 -11.08
C ARG A 4 -5.87 11.79 -10.23
N ALA A 5 -7.06 11.67 -10.83
CA ALA A 5 -8.25 11.23 -10.10
C ALA A 5 -8.14 9.77 -9.65
N GLN A 6 -7.52 8.91 -10.47
CA GLN A 6 -7.26 7.51 -10.11
C GLN A 6 -6.24 7.39 -8.98
N LEU A 7 -5.20 8.23 -8.98
CA LEU A 7 -4.23 8.31 -7.89
C LEU A 7 -4.85 8.83 -6.60
N ILE A 8 -5.71 9.85 -6.67
CA ILE A 8 -6.43 10.37 -5.50
C ILE A 8 -7.35 9.28 -4.93
N LEU A 9 -8.09 8.58 -5.78
CA LEU A 9 -8.97 7.49 -5.36
C LEU A 9 -8.18 6.31 -4.75
N ALA A 10 -7.08 5.91 -5.38
CA ALA A 10 -6.25 4.84 -4.85
C ALA A 10 -5.59 5.24 -3.53
N GLY A 11 -5.10 6.49 -3.44
CA GLY A 11 -4.54 7.05 -2.22
C GLY A 11 -5.57 7.15 -1.09
N SER A 12 -6.81 7.56 -1.39
CA SER A 12 -7.88 7.61 -0.39
C SER A 12 -8.30 6.22 0.08
N LEU A 13 -8.36 5.23 -0.82
CA LEU A 13 -8.58 3.83 -0.45
C LEU A 13 -7.48 3.29 0.46
N MET A 14 -6.22 3.61 0.17
CA MET A 14 -5.09 3.22 1.02
C MET A 14 -5.18 3.89 2.40
N LEU A 15 -5.41 5.19 2.46
CA LEU A 15 -5.53 5.92 3.72
C LEU A 15 -6.72 5.43 4.56
N ALA A 16 -7.87 5.19 3.92
CA ALA A 16 -9.04 4.63 4.58
C ALA A 16 -8.76 3.23 5.12
N GLY A 17 -8.10 2.37 4.31
CA GLY A 17 -7.72 1.04 4.73
C GLY A 17 -6.76 1.04 5.92
N VAL A 18 -5.70 1.86 5.88
CA VAL A 18 -4.77 2.03 7.01
C VAL A 18 -5.49 2.56 8.26
N ALA A 19 -6.36 3.55 8.11
CA ALA A 19 -7.10 4.13 9.23
C ALA A 19 -8.02 3.09 9.91
N VAL A 20 -8.66 2.22 9.12
CA VAL A 20 -9.49 1.13 9.67
C VAL A 20 -8.63 0.09 10.37
N VAL A 21 -7.54 -0.37 9.76
CA VAL A 21 -6.63 -1.37 10.36
C VAL A 21 -5.98 -0.84 11.64
N ALA A 22 -5.63 0.45 11.69
CA ALA A 22 -5.03 1.07 12.86
C ALA A 22 -6.05 1.49 13.93
N SER A 23 -7.35 1.38 13.64
CA SER A 23 -8.38 1.81 14.59
C SER A 23 -8.59 0.77 15.68
N PRO A 24 -8.79 1.17 16.96
CA PRO A 24 -9.13 0.22 18.03
C PRO A 24 -10.51 -0.43 17.81
N ALA A 25 -11.31 0.07 16.86
CA ALA A 25 -12.56 -0.54 16.43
C ALA A 25 -12.33 -1.79 15.56
N SER A 26 -11.09 -2.07 15.15
CA SER A 26 -10.76 -3.30 14.43
C SER A 26 -10.71 -4.53 15.34
N ASP A 27 -10.81 -4.39 16.66
CA ASP A 27 -10.85 -5.52 17.61
C ASP A 27 -12.24 -6.20 17.60
N GLY A 28 -12.59 -6.78 16.45
CA GLY A 28 -13.81 -7.56 16.25
C GLY A 28 -13.58 -9.07 16.41
N PRO A 29 -14.65 -9.89 16.30
CA PRO A 29 -14.50 -11.35 16.32
C PRO A 29 -13.51 -11.80 15.23
N SER A 30 -12.55 -12.65 15.61
CA SER A 30 -11.57 -13.20 14.67
C SER A 30 -12.28 -14.07 13.62
N VAL A 31 -12.17 -13.67 12.36
CA VAL A 31 -12.77 -14.38 11.21
C VAL A 31 -11.83 -15.46 10.72
N LEU A 32 -10.51 -15.23 10.82
CA LEU A 32 -9.50 -16.13 10.27
C LEU A 32 -8.38 -16.34 11.28
N MET A 33 -8.31 -17.52 11.87
CA MET A 33 -7.30 -17.86 12.86
C MET A 33 -5.97 -18.16 12.15
N LEU A 34 -5.03 -17.20 12.19
CA LEU A 34 -3.71 -17.33 11.58
C LEU A 34 -2.74 -18.08 12.51
N ARG A 35 -2.85 -17.85 13.82
CA ARG A 35 -2.08 -18.50 14.89
C ARG A 35 -2.91 -18.58 16.19
N ARG A 36 -2.53 -19.45 17.12
CA ARG A 36 -3.10 -19.44 18.48
C ARG A 36 -2.93 -18.05 19.11
N GLY A 37 -4.04 -17.37 19.38
CA GLY A 37 -4.06 -16.04 19.98
C GLY A 37 -3.87 -14.87 19.01
N HIS A 38 -3.80 -15.11 17.69
CA HIS A 38 -3.74 -14.07 16.66
C HIS A 38 -4.57 -14.49 15.45
N GLY A 39 -5.67 -13.79 15.22
CA GLY A 39 -6.57 -14.04 14.11
C GLY A 39 -7.01 -12.74 13.47
N LEU A 40 -7.11 -12.77 12.14
CA LEU A 40 -7.57 -11.66 11.34
C LEU A 40 -9.01 -11.34 11.73
N SER A 41 -9.24 -10.15 12.27
CA SER A 41 -10.57 -9.71 12.66
C SER A 41 -11.39 -9.26 11.44
N THR A 42 -12.71 -9.15 11.60
CA THR A 42 -13.57 -8.56 10.56
C THR A 42 -13.15 -7.12 10.25
N GLY A 43 -12.76 -6.35 11.28
CA GLY A 43 -12.34 -4.96 11.11
C GLY A 43 -11.03 -4.84 10.33
N GLU A 44 -10.07 -5.72 10.62
CA GLU A 44 -8.81 -5.80 9.88
C GLU A 44 -9.05 -6.20 8.42
N LEU A 45 -9.95 -7.15 8.15
CA LEU A 45 -10.37 -7.50 6.78
C LEU A 45 -10.96 -6.31 6.04
N VAL A 46 -11.88 -5.59 6.68
CA VAL A 46 -12.56 -4.42 6.10
C VAL A 46 -11.55 -3.30 5.78
N GLY A 47 -10.46 -3.17 6.55
CA GLY A 47 -9.39 -2.23 6.25
C GLY A 47 -8.39 -2.74 5.21
N LEU A 48 -8.04 -4.03 5.25
CA LEU A 48 -7.07 -4.63 4.34
C LEU A 48 -7.55 -4.71 2.90
N VAL A 49 -8.85 -4.94 2.66
CA VAL A 49 -9.42 -5.01 1.31
C VAL A 49 -9.25 -3.69 0.54
N PRO A 50 -9.73 -2.52 1.01
CA PRO A 50 -9.54 -1.26 0.30
C PRO A 50 -8.07 -0.88 0.22
N LEU A 51 -7.26 -1.20 1.23
CA LEU A 51 -5.81 -0.99 1.19
C LEU A 51 -5.18 -1.78 0.03
N ALA A 52 -5.46 -3.07 -0.07
CA ALA A 52 -4.93 -3.95 -1.11
C ALA A 52 -5.39 -3.50 -2.51
N ILE A 53 -6.66 -3.10 -2.65
CA ILE A 53 -7.19 -2.55 -3.91
C ILE A 53 -6.45 -1.27 -4.30
N GLY A 54 -6.26 -0.33 -3.36
CA GLY A 54 -5.55 0.91 -3.62
C GLY A 54 -4.10 0.68 -4.04
N VAL A 55 -3.37 -0.17 -3.30
CA VAL A 55 -1.98 -0.57 -3.63
C VAL A 55 -1.90 -1.22 -5.01
N ALA A 56 -2.79 -2.19 -5.30
CA ALA A 56 -2.82 -2.87 -6.58
C ALA A 56 -3.10 -1.90 -7.74
N TRP A 57 -4.02 -0.94 -7.53
CA TRP A 57 -4.34 0.05 -8.55
C TRP A 57 -3.16 0.99 -8.85
N VAL A 58 -2.45 1.46 -7.82
CA VAL A 58 -1.22 2.26 -8.02
C VAL A 58 -0.15 1.43 -8.74
N ALA A 59 0.02 0.16 -8.40
CA ALA A 59 0.97 -0.72 -9.08
C ALA A 59 0.62 -0.90 -10.57
N ILE A 60 -0.66 -1.09 -10.90
CA ILE A 60 -1.15 -1.17 -12.29
C ILE A 60 -0.82 0.12 -13.05
N LEU A 61 -1.09 1.28 -12.44
CA LEU A 61 -0.77 2.57 -13.06
C LEU A 61 0.73 2.74 -13.28
N LEU A 62 1.55 2.34 -12.31
CA LEU A 62 3.02 2.40 -12.44
C LEU A 62 3.54 1.50 -13.55
N VAL A 63 3.01 0.30 -13.70
CA VAL A 63 3.37 -0.60 -14.80
C VAL A 63 2.93 -0.01 -16.14
N ARG A 64 1.72 0.54 -16.21
CA ARG A 64 1.18 1.15 -17.44
C ARG A 64 1.97 2.36 -17.92
N TYR A 65 2.44 3.21 -16.99
CA TYR A 65 3.14 4.45 -17.29
C TYR A 65 4.65 4.36 -16.98
N LEU A 66 5.17 3.15 -16.85
CA LEU A 66 6.57 2.87 -16.49
C LEU A 66 7.57 3.65 -17.35
N PRO A 67 7.42 3.75 -18.69
CA PRO A 67 8.37 4.50 -19.51
C PRO A 67 8.39 6.00 -19.18
N ALA A 68 7.24 6.58 -18.83
CA ALA A 68 7.13 8.00 -18.48
C ALA A 68 7.77 8.28 -17.12
N VAL A 69 7.46 7.44 -16.12
CA VAL A 69 8.03 7.57 -14.77
C VAL A 69 9.54 7.36 -14.79
N ARG A 70 10.04 6.33 -15.49
CA ARG A 70 11.49 6.06 -15.62
C ARG A 70 12.25 7.22 -16.22
N ARG A 71 11.70 7.90 -17.24
CA ARG A 71 12.32 9.10 -17.83
C ARG A 71 12.45 10.26 -16.84
N GLN A 72 11.52 10.37 -15.89
CA GLN A 72 11.50 11.48 -14.94
C GLN A 72 12.41 11.27 -13.74
N ILE A 73 12.33 10.10 -13.08
CA ILE A 73 13.07 9.84 -11.83
C ILE A 73 14.35 9.01 -12.04
N GLY A 74 14.53 8.44 -13.23
CA GLY A 74 15.66 7.55 -13.56
C GLY A 74 15.50 6.12 -13.05
N ASP A 75 16.21 5.19 -13.68
CA ASP A 75 16.09 3.75 -13.38
C ASP A 75 16.55 3.38 -11.97
N ARG A 76 17.60 4.05 -11.46
CA ARG A 76 18.13 3.77 -10.11
C ARG A 76 17.13 4.13 -9.02
N ALA A 77 16.51 5.31 -9.13
CA ALA A 77 15.49 5.73 -8.17
C ALA A 77 14.24 4.85 -8.26
N MET A 78 13.82 4.50 -9.48
CA MET A 78 12.71 3.57 -9.69
C MET A 78 12.99 2.24 -8.99
N TYR A 79 14.16 1.64 -9.22
CA TYR A 79 14.53 0.36 -8.60
C TYR A 79 14.60 0.46 -7.07
N GLY A 80 15.20 1.52 -6.54
CA GLY A 80 15.28 1.75 -5.10
C GLY A 80 13.89 1.88 -4.46
N LEU A 81 13.00 2.68 -5.06
CA LEU A 81 11.64 2.88 -4.56
C LEU A 81 10.79 1.60 -4.65
N THR A 82 10.87 0.86 -5.76
CA THR A 82 10.14 -0.41 -5.88
C THR A 82 10.68 -1.48 -4.92
N SER A 83 12.00 -1.52 -4.71
CA SER A 83 12.63 -2.44 -3.75
C SER A 83 12.23 -2.09 -2.32
N MET A 84 12.24 -0.81 -1.96
CA MET A 84 11.78 -0.32 -0.66
C MET A 84 10.30 -0.64 -0.43
N GLY A 85 9.45 -0.42 -1.44
CA GLY A 85 8.02 -0.74 -1.36
C GLY A 85 7.77 -2.25 -1.21
N GLY A 86 8.45 -3.07 -2.01
CA GLY A 86 8.36 -4.54 -1.92
C GLY A 86 8.87 -5.08 -0.59
N PHE A 87 9.97 -4.53 -0.07
CA PHE A 87 10.51 -4.87 1.25
C PHE A 87 9.55 -4.48 2.37
N GLY A 88 8.98 -3.27 2.31
CA GLY A 88 7.96 -2.82 3.24
C GLY A 88 6.72 -3.73 3.26
N LEU A 89 6.23 -4.12 2.08
CA LEU A 89 5.13 -5.08 1.95
C LEU A 89 5.50 -6.45 2.55
N GLY A 90 6.72 -6.93 2.33
CA GLY A 90 7.22 -8.16 2.93
C GLY A 90 7.23 -8.11 4.46
N ILE A 91 7.75 -7.01 5.05
CA ILE A 91 7.72 -6.78 6.49
C ILE A 91 6.27 -6.78 6.99
N ALA A 92 5.37 -6.06 6.31
CA ALA A 92 3.97 -5.96 6.71
C ALA A 92 3.30 -7.34 6.79
N LEU A 93 3.48 -8.17 5.76
CA LEU A 93 2.91 -9.51 5.70
C LEU A 93 3.51 -10.46 6.75
N VAL A 94 4.84 -10.50 6.85
CA VAL A 94 5.53 -11.39 7.79
C VAL A 94 5.22 -11.00 9.23
N SER A 95 5.27 -9.71 9.53
CA SER A 95 4.99 -9.20 10.87
C SER A 95 3.53 -9.40 11.28
N GLY A 96 2.59 -9.15 10.35
CA GLY A 96 1.17 -9.42 10.59
C GLY A 96 0.88 -10.90 10.84
N TYR A 97 1.57 -11.79 10.11
CA TYR A 97 1.46 -13.24 10.35
C TYR A 97 2.07 -13.67 11.69
N GLN A 98 3.20 -13.08 12.08
CA GLN A 98 3.90 -13.43 13.33
C GLN A 98 3.28 -12.80 14.58
N GLY A 99 2.48 -11.74 14.43
CA GLY A 99 1.93 -10.95 15.53
C GLY A 99 2.92 -9.92 16.09
N GLU A 100 3.92 -9.55 15.30
CA GLU A 100 4.94 -8.58 15.68
C GLU A 100 4.51 -7.15 15.28
N PRO A 101 4.93 -6.08 15.97
CA PRO A 101 4.49 -4.70 15.72
C PRO A 101 5.12 -4.05 14.46
N TRP A 102 6.07 -4.72 13.81
CA TRP A 102 6.79 -4.22 12.62
C TRP A 102 5.90 -4.01 11.39
N TRP A 103 4.65 -4.47 11.42
CA TRP A 103 3.72 -4.32 10.31
C TRP A 103 3.49 -2.84 9.95
N THR A 104 3.47 -1.96 10.95
CA THR A 104 3.36 -0.50 10.78
C THR A 104 4.55 0.07 10.01
N THR A 105 5.77 -0.37 10.34
CA THR A 105 7.00 0.02 9.63
C THR A 105 6.96 -0.45 8.18
N GLY A 106 6.49 -1.67 7.94
CA GLY A 106 6.32 -2.21 6.59
C GLY A 106 5.34 -1.38 5.75
N LEU A 107 4.18 -1.04 6.32
CA LEU A 107 3.20 -0.17 5.66
C LEU A 107 3.73 1.24 5.42
N LEU A 108 4.53 1.79 6.34
CA LEU A 108 5.15 3.10 6.18
C LEU A 108 6.15 3.13 5.02
N LEU A 109 7.03 2.12 4.92
CA LEU A 109 7.95 1.99 3.79
C LEU A 109 7.22 1.86 2.45
N LEU A 110 6.18 1.04 2.41
CA LEU A 110 5.32 0.88 1.25
C LEU A 110 4.62 2.21 0.89
N GLY A 111 4.09 2.91 1.88
CA GLY A 111 3.41 4.20 1.72
C GLY A 111 4.33 5.27 1.15
N ILE A 112 5.55 5.41 1.68
CA ILE A 112 6.55 6.36 1.17
C ILE A 112 6.89 6.03 -0.29
N ALA A 113 7.17 4.75 -0.59
CA ALA A 113 7.49 4.34 -1.95
C ALA A 113 6.37 4.69 -2.94
N LEU A 114 5.13 4.35 -2.60
CA LEU A 114 3.96 4.61 -3.45
C LEU A 114 3.63 6.10 -3.53
N PHE A 115 3.85 6.88 -2.47
CA PHE A 115 3.66 8.33 -2.50
C PHE A 115 4.63 9.01 -3.46
N VAL A 116 5.92 8.69 -3.39
CA VAL A 116 6.93 9.25 -4.30
C VAL A 116 6.66 8.83 -5.74
N LEU A 117 6.40 7.55 -5.96
CA LEU A 117 6.09 7.01 -7.30
C LEU A 117 4.78 7.57 -7.87
N GLY A 118 3.75 7.74 -7.04
CA GLY A 118 2.48 8.36 -7.40
C GLY A 118 2.62 9.84 -7.73
N GLY A 119 3.45 10.57 -6.99
CA GLY A 119 3.81 11.96 -7.28
C GLY A 119 4.50 12.09 -8.64
N ALA A 120 5.52 11.27 -8.89
CA ALA A 120 6.19 11.20 -10.19
C ALA A 120 5.19 10.89 -11.32
N LEU A 121 4.31 9.91 -11.10
CA LEU A 121 3.27 9.56 -12.05
C LEU A 121 2.36 10.76 -12.36
N ALA A 122 1.84 11.44 -11.33
CA ALA A 122 0.94 12.58 -11.46
C ALA A 122 1.56 13.78 -12.21
N SER A 123 2.88 13.95 -12.10
CA SER A 123 3.64 14.97 -12.82
C SER A 123 4.00 14.57 -14.26
N SER A 124 4.13 13.27 -14.54
CA SER A 124 4.53 12.76 -15.87
C SER A 124 3.38 12.62 -16.87
N THR A 125 2.13 12.59 -16.40
CA THR A 125 0.94 12.40 -17.26
C THR A 125 0.21 13.72 -17.51
N PRO A 126 -0.13 14.06 -18.78
CA PRO A 126 -1.00 15.20 -19.08
C PRO A 126 -2.39 14.96 -18.49
N GLY A 127 -2.95 16.03 -17.88
CA GLY A 127 -4.19 16.01 -17.11
C GLY A 127 -5.42 15.71 -17.93
#